data_AF-A0A078LII6-F1
#
_entry.id   AF-A0A078LII6-F1
#
_cell.length_a   1.000
_cell.length_b   1.000
_cell.length_c   1.000
_cell.angle_alpha   90.00
_cell.angle_beta   90.00
_cell.angle_gamma   90.00
#
_symmetry.space_group_name_H-M   'P 1'
#
loop_
_entity.id
_entity.type
_entity.pdbx_description
1 polymer ?
#
loop_
_entity_poly.entity_id
_entity_poly.type
_entity_poly.pdbx_seq_one_letter_code
_entity_poly.pdbx_strand_id
1 'polypeptide(L)' 'MSMVHDEQPKYLLAPEVSALLHYIPNLRRKMLLATLWNTGARINEALALTWGIFRLRLRIRLHSWSL' A
#
# COMPACT_ATOMS: atom_id res chain seq x y z
N MET A 1 6.13 15.78 -30.04
CA MET A 1 7.47 15.35 -29.57
C MET A 1 7.42 15.23 -28.06
N SER A 2 7.37 14.00 -27.52
CA SER A 2 7.63 13.65 -26.11
C SER A 2 7.61 12.11 -26.04
N MET A 3 8.69 11.42 -26.44
CA MET A 3 9.92 11.17 -25.66
C MET A 3 9.64 10.34 -24.40
N VAL A 4 9.74 9.01 -24.56
CA VAL A 4 10.27 8.04 -23.59
C VAL A 4 9.70 8.12 -22.16
N HIS A 5 8.65 7.36 -21.89
CA HIS A 5 8.32 6.93 -20.53
C HIS A 5 8.36 5.40 -20.33
N ASP A 6 8.76 4.61 -21.34
CA ASP A 6 8.85 3.15 -21.24
C ASP A 6 9.96 2.65 -20.29
N GLU A 7 10.89 3.52 -19.89
CA GLU A 7 12.04 3.15 -19.03
C GLU A 7 11.79 3.36 -17.53
N GLN A 8 10.65 3.92 -17.13
CA GLN A 8 10.35 4.12 -15.70
C GLN A 8 9.43 3.00 -15.19
N PRO A 9 9.72 2.40 -14.02
CA PRO A 9 8.86 1.34 -13.48
C PRO A 9 7.43 1.84 -13.36
N LYS A 10 6.50 1.10 -13.97
CA LYS A 10 5.06 1.41 -13.91
C LYS A 10 4.61 1.25 -12.47
N TYR A 11 4.31 2.37 -11.81
CA TYR A 11 3.76 2.38 -10.46
C TYR A 11 2.27 2.03 -10.50
N LEU A 12 1.81 1.25 -9.51
CA LEU A 12 0.40 0.91 -9.37
C LEU A 12 -0.42 2.15 -9.01
N LEU A 13 -1.53 2.35 -9.70
CA LEU A 13 -2.48 3.42 -9.41
C LEU A 13 -3.35 3.06 -8.20
N ALA A 14 -3.94 4.07 -7.55
CA ALA A 14 -4.86 3.88 -6.42
C ALA A 14 -5.97 2.83 -6.64
N PRO A 15 -6.70 2.81 -7.79
CA PRO A 15 -7.70 1.78 -8.07
C PRO A 15 -7.10 0.37 -8.20
N GLU A 16 -5.89 0.24 -8.74
CA GLU A 16 -5.21 -1.04 -8.90
C GLU A 16 -4.77 -1.60 -7.54
N VAL A 17 -4.27 -0.73 -6.65
CA VAL A 17 -3.93 -1.10 -5.27
C VAL A 17 -5.17 -1.48 -4.47
N SER A 18 -6.29 -0.78 -4.67
CA SER A 18 -7.58 -1.13 -4.05
C SER A 18 -8.07 -2.51 -4.50
N ALA A 19 -8.02 -2.79 -5.81
CA ALA A 19 -8.35 -4.12 -6.35
C ALA A 19 -7.44 -5.22 -5.77
N LEU A 20 -6.12 -4.98 -5.67
CA LEU A 20 -5.18 -5.93 -5.07
C LEU A 20 -5.51 -6.20 -3.59
N LEU A 21 -5.86 -5.18 -2.81
CA LEU A 21 -6.29 -5.34 -1.41
C LEU A 21 -7.58 -6.17 -1.28
N HIS A 22 -8.49 -6.09 -2.27
CA HIS A 22 -9.72 -6.87 -2.30
C HIS A 22 -9.43 -8.37 -2.51
N TYR A 23 -8.47 -8.71 -3.37
CA TYR A 23 -8.13 -10.12 -3.66
C TYR A 23 -7.28 -10.81 -2.58
N ILE A 24 -6.65 -10.07 -1.67
CA ILE A 24 -5.78 -10.65 -0.64
C ILE A 24 -6.62 -10.99 0.61
N PRO A 25 -6.87 -12.26 0.97
CA PRO A 25 -7.70 -12.58 2.14
C PRO A 25 -6.97 -12.40 3.49
N ASN A 26 -5.63 -12.33 3.49
CA ASN A 26 -4.83 -12.34 4.72
C ASN A 26 -4.63 -10.93 5.31
N LEU A 27 -5.08 -10.72 6.55
CA LEU A 27 -4.94 -9.47 7.29
C LEU A 27 -3.48 -8.98 7.40
N ARG A 28 -2.52 -9.90 7.61
CA ARG A 28 -1.07 -9.57 7.66
C ARG A 28 -0.60 -8.91 6.36
N ARG A 29 -1.03 -9.46 5.23
CA ARG A 29 -0.64 -8.96 3.90
C ARG A 29 -1.34 -7.64 3.57
N LYS A 30 -2.61 -7.50 3.96
CA LYS A 30 -3.33 -6.22 3.86
C LYS A 30 -2.66 -5.12 4.68
N MET A 31 -2.26 -5.40 5.93
CA MET A 31 -1.56 -4.44 6.78
C MET A 31 -0.21 -4.04 6.19
N LEU A 32 0.57 -4.99 5.66
CA LEU A 32 1.84 -4.70 4.99
C LEU A 32 1.62 -3.78 3.79
N LEU A 33 0.68 -4.11 2.90
CA LEU A 33 0.41 -3.31 1.70
C LEU A 33 -0.12 -1.92 2.05
N ALA A 34 -1.00 -1.81 3.05
CA ALA A 34 -1.46 -0.53 3.57
C ALA A 34 -0.29 0.29 4.15
N THR A 35 0.65 -0.34 4.86
CA THR A 35 1.82 0.35 5.42
C THR A 35 2.72 0.88 4.32
N LEU A 36 3.02 0.06 3.32
CA LEU A 36 3.81 0.45 2.15
C LEU A 36 3.15 1.62 1.41
N TRP A 37 1.84 1.55 1.17
CA TRP A 37 1.09 2.61 0.49
C TRP A 37 1.04 3.93 1.29
N ASN A 38 0.83 3.85 2.60
CA ASN A 38 0.69 5.05 3.44
C ASN A 38 2.04 5.71 3.79
N THR A 39 3.16 4.97 3.76
CA THR A 39 4.46 5.48 4.21
C THR A 39 5.54 5.52 3.12
N GLY A 40 5.35 4.80 2.00
CA GLY A 40 6.38 4.67 0.96
C GLY A 40 7.63 3.89 1.41
N ALA A 41 7.56 3.14 2.51
CA ALA A 41 8.70 2.37 3.03
C ALA A 41 9.21 1.32 2.02
N ARG A 42 10.51 1.04 2.04
CA ARG A 42 11.05 -0.08 1.24
C ARG A 42 10.57 -1.40 1.80
N ILE A 43 10.46 -2.43 0.96
CA ILE A 43 9.96 -3.75 1.40
C ILE A 43 10.74 -4.32 2.60
N ASN A 44 12.07 -4.17 2.61
CA ASN A 44 12.91 -4.66 3.71
C ASN A 44 12.71 -3.85 5.00
N GLU A 45 12.46 -2.54 4.89
CA GLU A 45 12.15 -1.68 6.02
C GLU A 45 10.78 -2.05 6.59
N ALA A 46 9.78 -2.25 5.72
CA ALA A 46 8.43 -2.64 6.11
C ALA A 46 8.37 -4.07 6.71
N LEU A 47 9.20 -4.99 6.24
CA LEU A 47 9.33 -6.34 6.82
C LEU A 47 10.08 -6.34 8.15
N ALA A 48 11.00 -5.39 8.35
CA ALA A 48 11.66 -5.16 9.64
C ALA A 48 10.72 -4.50 10.67
N LEU A 49 9.59 -3.94 10.24
CA LEU A 49 8.57 -3.42 11.16
C LEU A 49 7.85 -4.57 11.87
N THR A 50 8.14 -4.70 13.16
CA THR A 50 7.46 -5.66 14.04
C THR A 50 6.00 -5.25 14.29
N TRP A 51 5.13 -6.24 14.47
CA TRP A 51 3.70 -6.08 14.75
C TRP A 51 3.38 -5.12 15.93
N GLY A 52 4.27 -5.06 16.94
CA GLY A 52 4.13 -4.18 18.09
C GLY A 52 4.31 -2.69 17.82
N ILE A 53 4.78 -2.30 16.62
CA ILE A 53 4.96 -0.90 16.22
C ILE A 53 3.63 -0.28 15.77
N PHE A 54 2.67 -1.11 15.34
CA PHE A 54 1.36 -0.65 14.90
C PHE A 54 0.50 -0.27 16.10
N ARG A 55 0.47 1.02 16.44
CA ARG A 55 -0.51 1.56 17.38
C ARG A 55 -1.82 1.78 16.63
N LEU A 56 -2.90 1.15 17.09
CA LEU A 56 -4.24 1.33 16.55
C LEU A 56 -4.73 2.75 16.86
N ARG A 57 -4.27 3.74 16.09
CA ARG A 57 -4.84 5.09 16.13
C ARG A 57 -6.14 5.02 15.34
N LEU A 58 -7.25 4.90 16.07
CA LEU A 58 -8.61 4.85 15.53
C LEU A 58 -8.97 6.19 14.88
N ARG A 59 -8.37 6.49 13.73
CA ARG A 59 -8.84 7.45 12.74
C ARG A 59 -8.75 6.80 11.38
N ILE A 60 -9.43 5.67 11.27
CA ILE A 60 -9.55 4.95 10.03
C ILE A 60 -10.51 5.78 9.18
N ARG A 61 -9.98 6.60 8.27
CA ARG A 61 -10.73 7.06 7.09
C ARG A 61 -10.94 5.85 6.18
N LEU A 62 -11.77 4.89 6.61
CA LEU A 62 -12.29 3.83 5.74
C LEU A 62 -13.23 4.40 4.68
N HIS A 63 -13.69 5.65 4.85
CA HIS A 63 -14.60 6.28 3.92
C HIS A 63 -13.97 6.74 2.59
N SER A 64 -12.64 6.70 2.46
CA SER A 64 -11.92 7.13 1.24
C SER A 64 -11.48 6.00 0.32
N TRP A 65 -11.78 4.74 0.67
CA TRP A 65 -11.44 3.56 -0.14
C TRP A 65 -12.67 2.98 -0.86
N SER A 66 -13.74 3.78 -0.98
CA SER A 66 -15.02 3.39 -1.61
C SER A 66 -15.31 4.13 -2.92
N LEU A 67 -14.34 4.83 -3.52
CA LEU A 67 -14.45 5.47 -4.82
C LEU A 67 -13.21 5.16 -5.67
#